data_AF-A0A5C7QFM7-F1
#
_entry.id   AF-A0A5C7QFM7-F1
#
_cell.length_a   1.000
_cell.length_b   1.000
_cell.length_c   1.000
_cell.angle_alpha   90.00
_cell.angle_beta   90.00
_cell.angle_gamma   90.00
#
_symmetry.space_group_name_H-M   'P 1'
#
loop_
_entity.id
_entity.type
_entity.pdbx_description
1 polymer ?
#
loop_
_entity_poly.entity_id
_entity_poly.type
_entity_poly.pdbx_seq_one_letter_code
_entity_poly.pdbx_strand_id
1 'polypeptide(L)'
;YSLLEPFEWAGVQVEGLEALTGLPEYRNGGLLLDAGVIVPRDPAFAARPRTPAEPWVIEWRALTVALLDELAPMVRARLATPELPLACMLEGGSWAAGRQIAAERRPGGAPPVAIESDGTVF
;
A
#
# COMPACT_ATOMS: atom_id res chain seq x y z
N TYR A 1 -8.31 2.65 -9.96
CA TYR A 1 -9.13 1.78 -9.07
C TYR A 1 -10.53 2.33 -8.85
N SER A 2 -10.74 3.54 -8.33
CA SER A 2 -12.09 4.05 -7.97
C SER A 2 -13.09 4.22 -9.11
N LEU A 3 -12.66 4.17 -10.38
CA LEU A 3 -13.54 4.24 -11.55
C LEU A 3 -13.83 2.88 -12.19
N LEU A 4 -13.25 1.78 -11.68
CA LEU A 4 -13.50 0.45 -12.23
C LEU A 4 -14.98 0.08 -12.13
N GLU A 5 -15.54 0.10 -10.92
CA GLU A 5 -16.94 -0.27 -10.69
C GLU A 5 -17.93 0.69 -11.40
N PRO A 6 -17.77 2.03 -11.35
CA PRO A 6 -18.65 2.93 -12.09
C PRO A 6 -18.66 2.70 -13.61
N PHE A 7 -17.52 2.36 -14.21
CA PHE A 7 -17.45 2.05 -15.64
C PHE A 7 -18.16 0.73 -15.96
N GLU A 8 -17.91 -0.31 -15.18
CA GLU A 8 -18.59 -1.59 -15.35
C GLU A 8 -20.11 -1.46 -15.19
N TRP A 9 -20.59 -0.70 -14.20
CA TRP A 9 -22.01 -0.42 -14.01
C TRP A 9 -22.62 0.37 -15.18
N ALA A 10 -21.84 1.20 -15.85
CA ALA A 10 -22.24 1.91 -17.06
C ALA A 10 -22.17 1.05 -18.34
N GLY A 11 -21.80 -0.23 -18.23
CA GLY A 11 -21.65 -1.14 -19.36
C GLY A 11 -20.35 -0.95 -20.15
N VAL A 12 -19.39 -0.20 -19.61
CA VAL A 12 -18.05 -0.04 -20.19
C VAL A 12 -17.14 -1.11 -19.60
N GLN A 13 -16.72 -2.07 -20.43
CA GLN A 13 -15.76 -3.09 -20.01
C GLN A 13 -14.39 -2.45 -19.80
N VAL A 14 -13.79 -2.69 -18.63
CA VAL A 14 -12.42 -2.27 -18.33
C VAL A 14 -11.51 -3.49 -18.41
N GLU A 15 -10.58 -3.47 -19.35
CA GLU A 15 -9.62 -4.56 -19.59
C GLU A 15 -8.23 -4.21 -19.02
N GLY A 16 -7.33 -5.18 -18.93
CA GLY A 16 -5.94 -4.95 -18.53
C GLY A 16 -5.75 -4.68 -17.02
N LEU A 17 -6.67 -5.14 -16.17
CA LEU A 17 -6.61 -4.94 -14.72
C LEU A 17 -5.36 -5.56 -14.09
N GLU A 18 -4.85 -6.62 -14.70
CA GLU A 18 -3.62 -7.32 -14.34
C GLU A 18 -2.35 -6.50 -14.61
N ALA A 19 -2.43 -5.47 -15.46
CA ALA A 19 -1.32 -4.55 -15.71
C ALA A 19 -1.30 -3.35 -14.74
N LEU A 20 -2.32 -3.21 -13.88
CA LEU A 20 -2.31 -2.22 -12.82
C LEU A 20 -1.31 -2.63 -11.73
N THR A 21 -0.67 -1.65 -11.12
CA THR A 21 0.33 -1.84 -10.07
C THR A 21 -0.15 -1.33 -8.72
N GLY A 22 0.50 -1.78 -7.64
CA GLY A 22 0.18 -1.38 -6.27
C GLY A 22 0.13 0.14 -6.07
N LEU A 23 -0.74 0.61 -5.17
CA LEU A 23 -0.80 2.03 -4.81
C LEU A 23 0.30 2.36 -3.77
N PRO A 24 1.14 3.38 -4.00
CA PRO A 24 2.18 3.85 -3.07
C PRO A 24 1.61 4.63 -1.88
N GLU A 25 0.49 4.17 -1.35
CA GLU A 25 -0.21 4.77 -0.21
C GLU A 25 0.51 4.40 1.10
N TYR A 26 0.46 5.29 2.08
CA TYR A 26 1.27 5.22 3.30
C TYR A 26 0.92 4.06 4.25
N ARG A 27 -0.30 3.52 4.24
CA ARG A 27 -0.67 2.29 4.97
C ARG A 27 -0.15 1.05 4.28
N ASN A 28 -0.19 0.98 2.95
CA ASN A 28 0.44 -0.12 2.21
C ASN A 28 1.96 -0.13 2.46
N GLY A 29 2.61 1.03 2.31
CA GLY A 29 4.04 1.14 2.63
C GLY A 29 4.31 0.93 4.11
N GLY A 30 3.36 1.31 4.97
CA GLY A 30 3.47 1.20 6.42
C GLY A 30 3.44 -0.26 6.88
N LEU A 31 2.62 -1.10 6.24
CA LEU A 31 2.64 -2.54 6.43
C LEU A 31 4.05 -3.11 6.20
N LEU A 32 4.70 -2.73 5.10
CA LEU A 32 6.03 -3.26 4.74
C LEU A 32 7.12 -2.84 5.73
N LEU A 33 7.01 -1.64 6.32
CA LEU A 33 7.87 -1.20 7.42
C LEU A 33 7.57 -1.95 8.71
N ASP A 34 6.29 -2.07 9.07
CA ASP A 34 5.87 -2.66 10.33
C ASP A 34 6.07 -4.17 10.41
N ALA A 35 5.97 -4.85 9.27
CA ALA A 35 6.30 -6.26 9.10
C ALA A 35 7.80 -6.52 8.92
N GLY A 36 8.63 -5.47 8.82
CA GLY A 36 10.09 -5.59 8.69
C GLY A 36 10.59 -6.01 7.30
N VAL A 37 9.74 -5.93 6.27
CA VAL A 37 10.14 -6.17 4.87
C VAL A 37 11.03 -5.04 4.36
N ILE A 38 10.68 -3.81 4.69
CA ILE A 38 11.52 -2.63 4.48
C ILE A 38 12.14 -2.26 5.82
N VAL A 39 13.47 -2.17 5.85
CA VAL A 39 14.22 -1.73 7.02
C VAL A 39 14.99 -0.45 6.68
N PRO A 40 14.59 0.70 7.25
CA PRO A 40 15.29 1.97 7.10
C PRO A 40 16.72 1.88 7.60
N ARG A 41 17.67 2.41 6.83
CA ARG A 41 19.09 2.46 7.25
C ARG A 41 19.29 3.38 8.46
N ASP A 42 18.56 4.50 8.49
CA ASP A 42 18.54 5.43 9.61
C ASP A 42 17.17 5.33 10.32
N PRO A 43 17.11 4.84 11.58
CA PRO A 43 15.87 4.72 12.32
C PRO A 43 15.25 6.09 12.68
N ALA A 44 16.02 7.18 12.66
CA ALA A 44 15.51 8.52 12.92
C ALA A 44 14.57 9.03 11.82
N PHE A 45 14.42 8.30 10.71
CA PHE A 45 13.56 8.71 9.61
C PHE A 45 12.11 8.96 10.07
N ALA A 46 11.56 8.15 10.98
CA ALA A 46 10.20 8.27 11.50
C ALA A 46 10.04 9.28 12.65
N ALA A 47 11.12 9.96 13.05
CA ALA A 47 11.11 10.83 14.23
C ALA A 47 10.31 12.14 14.06
N ARG A 48 9.98 12.50 12.81
CA ARG A 48 9.15 13.66 12.49
C ARG A 48 8.23 13.37 11.30
N PRO A 49 7.14 14.14 11.14
CA PRO A 49 6.38 14.16 9.90
C PRO A 49 7.29 14.46 8.69
N ARG A 50 7.01 13.81 7.56
CA ARG A 50 7.78 13.90 6.32
C ARG A 50 6.92 14.47 5.20
N THR A 51 7.51 15.30 4.33
CA THR A 51 6.78 15.74 3.13
C THR A 51 6.90 14.68 2.01
N PRO A 52 5.90 14.56 1.11
CA PRO A 52 5.96 13.63 -0.01
C PRO A 52 7.14 13.82 -0.95
N ALA A 53 7.69 15.03 -1.02
CA ALA A 53 8.82 15.37 -1.89
C ALA A 53 10.18 14.98 -1.32
N GLU A 54 10.26 14.54 -0.06
CA GLU A 54 11.52 14.08 0.52
C GLU A 54 12.02 12.81 -0.21
N PRO A 55 13.31 12.72 -0.60
CA PRO A 55 13.85 11.59 -1.35
C PRO A 55 13.54 10.23 -0.73
N TRP A 56 13.57 10.15 0.60
CA TRP A 56 13.24 8.93 1.34
C TRP A 56 11.79 8.51 1.15
N VAL A 57 10.84 9.46 1.17
CA VAL A 57 9.42 9.15 0.95
C VAL A 57 9.21 8.67 -0.47
N ILE A 58 9.89 9.28 -1.45
CA ILE A 58 9.87 8.84 -2.84
C ILE A 58 10.41 7.41 -2.97
N GLU A 59 11.55 7.10 -2.35
CA GLU A 59 12.14 5.76 -2.37
C GLU A 59 11.23 4.71 -1.71
N TRP A 60 10.71 5.01 -0.52
CA TRP A 60 9.79 4.12 0.19
C TRP A 60 8.50 3.86 -0.60
N ARG A 61 7.94 4.90 -1.24
CA ARG A 61 6.77 4.77 -2.12
C ARG A 61 7.09 3.91 -3.34
N ALA A 62 8.24 4.11 -3.99
CA ALA A 62 8.67 3.29 -5.11
C ALA A 62 8.84 1.81 -4.71
N LEU A 63 9.47 1.55 -3.56
CA LEU A 63 9.60 0.20 -3.01
C LEU A 63 8.23 -0.42 -2.70
N THR A 64 7.29 0.38 -2.19
CA THR A 64 5.93 -0.09 -1.89
C THR A 64 5.24 -0.63 -3.13
N VAL A 65 5.30 0.10 -4.25
CA VAL A 65 4.73 -0.33 -5.53
C VAL A 65 5.33 -1.67 -5.96
N ALA A 66 6.67 -1.74 -6.03
CA ALA A 66 7.37 -2.93 -6.49
C ALA A 66 7.10 -4.16 -5.59
N LEU A 67 7.11 -3.97 -4.27
CA LEU A 67 6.91 -5.06 -3.32
C LEU A 67 5.45 -5.56 -3.26
N LEU A 68 4.47 -4.70 -3.53
CA LEU A 68 3.06 -5.13 -3.65
C LEU A 68 2.85 -6.01 -4.88
N ASP A 69 3.51 -5.69 -6.00
CA ASP A 69 3.46 -6.50 -7.22
C ASP A 69 4.06 -7.90 -6.99
N GLU A 70 5.12 -7.99 -6.19
CA GLU A 70 5.71 -9.28 -5.76
C GLU A 70 4.85 -10.02 -4.72
N LEU A 71 4.15 -9.28 -3.85
CA LEU A 71 3.28 -9.87 -2.83
C LEU A 71 2.03 -10.52 -3.45
N ALA A 72 1.51 -9.94 -4.54
CA ALA A 72 0.30 -10.41 -5.23
C ALA A 72 0.34 -11.91 -5.62
N PRO A 73 1.34 -12.40 -6.37
CA PRO A 73 1.41 -13.82 -6.71
C PRO A 73 1.57 -14.71 -5.47
N MET A 74 2.27 -14.26 -4.42
CA MET A 74 2.42 -15.02 -3.17
C MET A 74 1.09 -15.19 -2.45
N VAL A 75 0.29 -14.11 -2.35
CA VAL A 75 -1.04 -14.16 -1.72
C VAL A 75 -1.99 -15.04 -2.52
N ARG A 76 -2.00 -14.90 -3.85
CA ARG A 76 -2.78 -15.75 -4.76
C ARG A 76 -2.47 -17.23 -4.56
N ALA A 77 -1.18 -17.59 -4.52
CA ALA A 77 -0.74 -18.96 -4.27
C ALA A 77 -1.19 -19.44 -2.88
N ARG A 78 -1.04 -18.61 -1.85
CA ARG A 78 -1.38 -18.95 -0.46
C ARG A 78 -2.87 -19.15 -0.23
N LEU A 79 -3.72 -18.48 -1.01
CA LEU A 79 -5.18 -18.58 -0.96
C LEU A 79 -5.75 -19.58 -1.99
N ALA A 80 -4.91 -20.11 -2.88
CA ALA A 80 -5.32 -20.89 -4.05
C ALA A 80 -6.33 -20.15 -4.96
N THR A 81 -6.14 -18.84 -5.10
CA THR A 81 -7.01 -17.95 -5.90
C THR A 81 -6.17 -17.19 -6.93
N PRO A 82 -5.80 -17.81 -8.07
CA PRO A 82 -4.92 -17.19 -9.06
C PRO A 82 -5.51 -15.93 -9.71
N GLU A 83 -6.84 -15.88 -9.81
CA GLU A 83 -7.59 -14.77 -10.41
C GLU A 83 -7.85 -13.60 -9.43
N LEU A 84 -7.33 -13.64 -8.19
CA LEU A 84 -7.59 -12.60 -7.20
C LEU A 84 -7.11 -11.23 -7.73
N PRO A 85 -8.00 -10.25 -7.94
CA PRO A 85 -7.60 -8.95 -8.46
C PRO A 85 -6.68 -8.22 -7.49
N LEU A 86 -5.69 -7.49 -8.01
CA LEU A 86 -4.79 -6.69 -7.18
C LEU A 86 -5.56 -5.71 -6.30
N ALA A 87 -6.60 -5.06 -6.85
CA ALA A 87 -7.47 -4.15 -6.11
C ALA A 87 -8.05 -4.79 -4.82
N CYS A 88 -8.50 -6.04 -4.90
CA CYS A 88 -9.04 -6.77 -3.75
C CYS A 88 -7.95 -7.05 -2.70
N MET A 89 -6.73 -7.40 -3.14
CA MET A 89 -5.59 -7.57 -2.24
C MET A 89 -5.21 -6.24 -1.57
N LEU A 90 -5.27 -5.12 -2.28
CA LEU A 90 -4.93 -3.82 -1.72
C LEU A 90 -5.93 -3.40 -0.63
N GLU A 91 -7.22 -3.34 -0.97
CA GLU A 91 -8.27 -2.84 -0.07
C GLU A 91 -8.56 -3.81 1.09
N GLY A 92 -8.75 -5.09 0.77
CA GLY A 92 -9.08 -6.13 1.76
C GLY A 92 -7.88 -6.76 2.45
N GLY A 93 -6.68 -6.61 1.89
CA GLY A 93 -5.44 -7.21 2.38
C GLY A 93 -4.48 -6.18 2.93
N SER A 94 -3.60 -5.61 2.10
CA SER A 94 -2.46 -4.81 2.57
C SER A 94 -2.89 -3.56 3.34
N TRP A 95 -3.94 -2.87 2.91
CA TRP A 95 -4.43 -1.68 3.59
C TRP A 95 -5.05 -2.02 4.95
N ALA A 96 -5.88 -3.06 5.01
CA ALA A 96 -6.50 -3.57 6.24
C ALA A 96 -5.46 -4.10 7.24
N ALA A 97 -4.56 -4.98 6.78
CA ALA A 97 -3.49 -5.54 7.57
C ALA A 97 -2.53 -4.45 8.09
N GLY A 98 -2.19 -3.46 7.25
CA GLY A 98 -1.36 -2.32 7.65
C GLY A 98 -1.98 -1.52 8.80
N ARG A 99 -3.30 -1.27 8.79
CA ARG A 99 -3.99 -0.62 9.92
C ARG A 99 -4.02 -1.49 11.17
N GLN A 100 -4.28 -2.78 11.02
CA GLN A 100 -4.32 -3.70 12.15
C GLN A 100 -2.95 -3.76 12.85
N ILE A 101 -1.87 -4.00 12.10
CA ILE A 101 -0.51 -4.07 12.65
C ILE A 101 -0.12 -2.72 13.25
N ALA A 102 -0.46 -1.60 12.61
CA ALA A 102 -0.20 -0.28 13.19
C ALA A 102 -0.88 -0.11 14.56
N ALA A 103 -2.12 -0.61 14.74
CA ALA A 103 -2.85 -0.59 16.00
C ALA A 103 -2.26 -1.54 17.06
N GLU A 104 -1.73 -2.69 16.65
CA GLU A 104 -1.01 -3.61 17.53
C GLU A 104 0.32 -3.02 18.02
N ARG A 105 1.02 -2.26 17.16
CA ARG A 105 2.34 -1.70 17.47
C ARG A 105 2.29 -0.35 18.19
N ARG A 106 1.22 0.43 18.02
CA ARG A 106 1.14 1.81 18.53
C ARG A 106 -0.25 2.13 19.06
N PRO A 107 -0.37 2.75 20.25
CA PRO A 107 -1.64 3.28 20.73
C PRO A 107 -2.30 4.20 19.70
N GLY A 108 -3.58 3.97 19.41
CA GLY A 108 -4.34 4.74 18.43
C GLY A 108 -4.11 4.36 16.96
N GLY A 109 -3.25 3.38 16.65
CA GLY A 109 -3.09 2.87 15.27
C GLY A 109 -2.48 3.86 14.29
N ALA A 110 -1.65 4.77 14.79
CA ALA A 110 -0.88 5.69 13.96
C ALA A 110 0.05 4.91 13.01
N PRO A 111 0.21 5.35 11.75
CA PRO A 111 1.13 4.72 10.81
C PRO A 111 2.59 4.83 11.31
N PRO A 112 3.51 3.97 10.83
CA PRO A 112 4.94 4.04 11.18
C PRO A 112 5.61 5.34 10.75
N VAL A 113 5.06 6.03 9.75
CA VAL A 113 5.56 7.30 9.21
C VAL A 113 4.40 8.26 9.11
N ALA A 114 4.53 9.43 9.72
CA ALA A 114 3.60 10.52 9.51
C ALA A 114 3.98 11.27 8.23
N ILE A 115 3.03 11.44 7.31
CA ILE A 115 3.21 12.23 6.10
C ILE A 115 2.47 13.55 6.27
N GLU A 116 3.17 14.67 6.02
CA GLU A 116 2.57 15.98 5.87
C GLU A 116 1.86 16.03 4.52
N SER A 117 0.57 15.74 4.51
CA SER A 117 -0.26 15.79 3.31
C SER A 117 -1.42 16.76 3.53
N ASP A 118 -1.70 17.56 2.51
CA ASP A 118 -2.91 18.38 2.38
C ASP A 118 -4.05 17.60 1.70
N GLY A 119 -3.86 16.29 1.47
CA GLY A 119 -4.82 15.42 0.78
C GLY A 119 -4.64 15.38 -0.74
N THR A 120 -3.68 16.11 -1.30
CA THR A 120 -3.36 16.04 -2.75
C THR A 120 -2.47 14.84 -3.10
N VAL A 121 -1.80 14.28 -2.10
CA VAL A 121 -0.95 13.09 -2.25
C VAL A 121 -1.43 12.00 -1.29
N PHE A 122 -1.89 10.90 -1.88
CA PHE A 122 -2.29 9.66 -1.23
C PHE A 122 -1.08 8.77 -0.96
#